data_AF-A0A1G2BA91-F1
#
_entry.id   AF-A0A1G2BA91-F1
#
_cell.length_a   1.000
_cell.length_b   1.000
_cell.length_c   1.000
_cell.angle_alpha   90.00
_cell.angle_beta   90.00
_cell.angle_gamma   90.00
#
_symmetry.space_group_name_H-M   'P 1'
#
loop_
_entity.id
_entity.type
_entity.pdbx_description
1 polymer ?
#
loop_
_entity_poly.entity_id
_entity_poly.type
_entity_poly.pdbx_seq_one_letter_code
_entity_poly.pdbx_strand_id
1 'polypeptide(L)'
;MCHTKQHWLKCIQTDDLEKIYQKFQKADIIIFSSPAYVFGISSRLKMLLERLLYSTADVHNIQMSKSGLFFHHIDHSVFSKPFVLLVCCDNLEEETPKNVISYFKTYSRFMDAPMLGALVRKSGELSGYGKKPSAYQNYPVLEKIYQAYETIGEEIALTKSISKRTQKLANKPLITVPFFNLLKRIPQFRQKFLEKAREVQQKTSQ
;
A
#
# COMPACT_ATOMS: atom_id res chain seq x y z
N MET A 1 -4.48 26.25 6.97
CA MET A 1 -3.26 26.09 7.78
C MET A 1 -3.61 25.28 9.02
N CYS A 2 -2.75 24.32 9.39
CA CYS A 2 -3.01 23.44 10.55
C CYS A 2 -2.44 23.99 11.86
N HIS A 3 -1.43 24.86 11.83
CA HIS A 3 -0.83 25.48 13.01
C HIS A 3 -0.58 26.97 12.76
N THR A 4 -0.47 27.78 13.83
CA THR A 4 -0.15 29.22 13.76
C THR A 4 1.07 29.53 14.64
N LYS A 5 1.57 30.77 14.59
CA LYS A 5 2.65 31.20 15.50
C LYS A 5 2.26 31.03 16.99
N GLN A 6 0.99 31.18 17.32
CA GLN A 6 0.48 31.02 18.69
C GLN A 6 0.31 29.54 19.09
N HIS A 7 0.08 28.65 18.12
CA HIS A 7 -0.10 27.21 18.34
C HIS A 7 0.94 26.45 17.53
N TRP A 8 2.22 26.64 17.90
CA TRP A 8 3.34 26.07 17.16
C TRP A 8 3.33 24.53 17.20
N LEU A 9 3.46 23.89 16.02
CA LEU A 9 3.43 22.42 15.84
C LEU A 9 2.24 21.71 16.51
N LYS A 10 1.15 22.44 16.69
CA LYS A 10 -0.10 21.92 17.24
C LYS A 10 -1.24 22.22 16.29
N CYS A 11 -2.05 21.21 16.00
CA CYS A 11 -3.23 21.40 15.16
C CYS A 11 -4.23 22.35 15.85
N ILE A 12 -4.65 23.41 15.17
CA ILE A 12 -5.71 24.33 15.64
C ILE A 12 -7.12 23.79 15.37
N GLN A 13 -7.23 22.75 14.53
CA GLN A 13 -8.51 22.12 14.24
C GLN A 13 -8.85 21.16 15.37
N THR A 14 -10.03 21.33 15.97
CA THR A 14 -10.52 20.46 17.03
C THR A 14 -11.22 19.26 16.42
N ASP A 15 -10.49 18.18 16.20
CA ASP A 15 -11.05 16.91 15.73
C ASP A 15 -10.27 15.69 16.26
N ASP A 16 -10.64 14.50 15.79
CA ASP A 16 -10.05 13.25 16.25
C ASP A 16 -8.58 13.03 15.80
N LEU A 17 -7.95 13.99 15.11
CA LEU A 17 -6.57 13.88 14.65
C LEU A 17 -5.59 13.71 15.82
N GLU A 18 -5.84 14.36 16.97
CA GLU A 18 -5.00 14.23 18.16
C GLU A 18 -4.94 12.78 18.67
N LYS A 19 -6.08 12.08 18.65
CA LYS A 19 -6.15 10.66 19.02
C LYS A 19 -5.34 9.79 18.05
N ILE A 20 -5.38 10.12 16.76
CA ILE A 20 -4.60 9.40 15.73
C ILE A 20 -3.11 9.66 15.95
N TYR A 21 -2.70 10.90 16.17
CA TYR A 21 -1.32 11.27 16.42
C TYR A 21 -0.72 10.53 17.62
N GLN A 22 -1.45 10.43 18.74
CA GLN A 22 -1.02 9.65 19.91
C GLN A 22 -0.86 8.15 19.58
N LYS A 23 -1.73 7.58 18.74
CA LYS A 23 -1.58 6.19 18.28
C LYS A 23 -0.34 6.02 17.41
N PHE A 24 -0.08 6.96 16.51
CA PHE A 24 1.14 6.97 15.71
C PHE A 24 2.38 7.01 16.61
N GLN A 25 2.43 7.89 17.61
CA GLN A 25 3.54 8.00 18.56
C GLN A 25 3.78 6.73 19.38
N LYS A 26 2.72 6.00 19.75
CA LYS A 26 2.84 4.75 20.53
C LYS A 26 3.15 3.51 19.66
N ALA A 27 2.86 3.55 18.36
CA ALA A 27 3.02 2.39 17.50
C ALA A 27 4.51 2.02 17.29
N ASP A 28 4.85 0.73 17.34
CA ASP A 28 6.18 0.27 16.92
C ASP A 28 6.35 0.24 15.40
N ILE A 29 5.27 -0.07 14.69
CA ILE A 29 5.22 -0.28 13.24
C ILE A 29 3.89 0.28 12.72
N ILE A 30 3.91 0.86 11.52
CA ILE A 30 2.72 1.39 10.85
C ILE A 30 2.39 0.52 9.63
N ILE A 31 1.13 0.15 9.45
CA ILE A 31 0.67 -0.51 8.21
C ILE A 31 -0.18 0.49 7.43
N PHE A 32 0.37 1.01 6.34
CA PHE A 32 -0.38 1.85 5.41
C PHE A 32 -1.17 0.96 4.46
N SER A 33 -2.47 0.86 4.70
CA SER A 33 -3.40 0.17 3.80
C SER A 33 -4.08 1.16 2.87
N SER A 34 -4.00 0.92 1.56
CA SER A 34 -4.74 1.71 0.57
C SER A 34 -5.16 0.86 -0.62
N PRO A 35 -6.41 0.97 -1.10
CA PRO A 35 -6.72 0.57 -2.46
C PRO A 35 -5.93 1.44 -3.45
N ALA A 36 -5.60 0.89 -4.62
CA ALA A 36 -5.02 1.68 -5.71
C ALA A 36 -6.14 2.30 -6.57
N TYR A 37 -6.62 3.48 -6.17
CA TYR A 37 -7.65 4.21 -6.92
C TYR A 37 -7.01 5.19 -7.89
N VAL A 38 -7.37 5.07 -9.18
CA VAL A 38 -6.82 5.90 -10.26
C VAL A 38 -5.30 5.95 -10.18
N PHE A 39 -4.67 4.79 -9.98
CA PHE A 39 -3.21 4.61 -9.87
C PHE A 39 -2.55 5.38 -8.71
N GLY A 40 -3.32 5.89 -7.75
CA GLY A 40 -2.83 6.63 -6.59
C GLY A 40 -3.29 6.00 -5.26
N ILE A 41 -2.81 6.60 -4.16
CA ILE A 41 -3.34 6.30 -2.84
C ILE A 41 -4.75 6.87 -2.69
N SER A 42 -5.54 6.32 -1.77
CA SER A 42 -6.87 6.86 -1.49
C SER A 42 -6.78 8.31 -1.01
N SER A 43 -7.74 9.14 -1.41
CA SER A 43 -7.84 10.54 -0.98
C SER A 43 -7.88 10.67 0.55
N ARG A 44 -8.53 9.73 1.24
CA ARG A 44 -8.57 9.67 2.70
C ARG A 44 -7.18 9.48 3.32
N LEU A 45 -6.37 8.57 2.77
CA LEU A 45 -5.01 8.38 3.26
C LEU A 45 -4.12 9.59 2.95
N LYS A 46 -4.23 10.15 1.74
CA LYS A 46 -3.48 11.37 1.38
C LYS A 46 -3.81 12.52 2.33
N MET A 47 -5.10 12.76 2.58
CA MET A 47 -5.57 13.78 3.50
C MET A 47 -5.05 13.54 4.92
N LEU A 48 -5.09 12.30 5.43
CA LEU A 48 -4.55 11.98 6.76
C LEU A 48 -3.05 12.32 6.85
N LEU A 49 -2.25 11.88 5.88
CA LEU A 49 -0.81 12.14 5.86
C LEU A 49 -0.48 13.63 5.77
N GLU A 50 -1.20 14.38 4.92
CA GLU A 50 -1.04 15.83 4.83
C GLU A 50 -1.39 16.51 6.15
N ARG A 51 -2.50 16.14 6.78
CA ARG A 51 -2.93 16.75 8.04
C ARG A 51 -1.95 16.47 9.17
N LEU A 52 -1.49 15.23 9.31
CA LEU A 52 -0.46 14.86 10.29
C LEU A 52 0.83 15.65 10.07
N LEU A 53 1.29 15.74 8.81
CA LEU A 53 2.55 16.41 8.50
C LEU A 53 2.43 17.92 8.76
N TYR A 54 1.43 18.58 8.19
CA TYR A 54 1.26 20.03 8.36
C TYR A 54 0.84 20.44 9.77
N SER A 55 0.38 19.51 10.63
CA SER A 55 0.16 19.84 12.04
C SER A 55 1.45 19.87 12.85
N THR A 56 2.50 19.17 12.42
CA THR A 56 3.70 18.90 13.24
C THR A 56 5.04 19.16 12.53
N ALA A 57 5.01 19.68 11.30
CA ALA A 57 6.19 20.07 10.54
C ALA A 57 6.41 21.59 10.58
N ASP A 58 7.68 22.01 10.48
CA ASP A 58 8.06 23.42 10.33
C ASP A 58 8.79 23.66 9.01
N VAL A 59 8.15 24.39 8.10
CA VAL A 59 8.68 24.73 6.78
C VAL A 59 9.88 25.69 6.81
N HIS A 60 10.03 26.47 7.88
CA HIS A 60 11.14 27.42 8.01
C HIS A 60 12.42 26.78 8.54
N ASN A 61 12.31 25.56 9.08
CA ASN A 61 13.45 24.78 9.55
C ASN A 61 13.80 23.72 8.51
N ILE A 62 14.83 23.99 7.71
CA ILE A 62 15.34 23.07 6.70
C ILE A 62 16.22 22.02 7.38
N GLN A 63 15.93 20.75 7.12
CA GLN A 63 16.69 19.60 7.61
C GLN A 63 17.08 18.71 6.43
N MET A 64 18.02 17.80 6.66
CA MET A 64 18.44 16.83 5.65
C MET A 64 18.14 15.43 6.14
N SER A 65 17.47 14.62 5.32
CA SER A 65 17.20 13.22 5.65
C SER A 65 18.49 12.40 5.56
N LYS A 66 18.50 11.21 6.19
CA LYS A 66 19.65 10.28 6.13
C LYS A 66 19.98 9.84 4.71
N SER A 67 19.05 9.97 3.78
CA SER A 67 19.27 9.69 2.35
C SER A 67 19.77 10.90 1.54
N GLY A 68 20.13 12.00 2.19
CA GLY A 68 20.72 13.19 1.58
C GLY A 68 19.72 14.11 0.89
N LEU A 69 18.44 14.05 1.27
CA LEU A 69 17.39 14.90 0.70
C LEU A 69 17.12 16.09 1.62
N PHE A 70 17.13 17.31 1.07
CA PHE A 70 16.66 18.48 1.80
C PHE A 70 15.15 18.41 1.99
N PHE A 71 14.72 18.62 3.23
CA PHE A 71 13.33 18.68 3.61
C PHE A 71 13.13 19.64 4.78
N HIS A 72 11.97 19.58 5.41
CA HIS A 72 11.60 20.40 6.55
C HIS A 72 11.69 19.60 7.84
N HIS A 73 11.72 20.30 8.98
CA HIS A 73 11.60 19.67 10.28
C HIS A 73 10.31 18.86 10.35
N ILE A 74 10.44 17.61 10.79
CA ILE A 74 9.36 16.67 11.02
C ILE A 74 9.46 16.09 12.42
N ASP A 75 8.32 15.66 12.97
CA ASP A 75 8.32 14.86 14.17
C ASP A 75 8.74 13.40 13.88
N HIS A 76 10.00 13.09 14.15
CA HIS A 76 10.56 11.75 13.98
C HIS A 76 9.85 10.69 14.83
N SER A 77 9.20 11.06 15.94
CA SER A 77 8.43 10.14 16.78
C SER A 77 7.15 9.65 16.09
N VAL A 78 6.75 10.26 14.97
CA VAL A 78 5.57 9.91 14.19
C VAL A 78 5.93 9.43 12.79
N PHE A 79 6.82 10.15 12.10
CA PHE A 79 7.06 9.91 10.68
C PHE A 79 8.18 8.93 10.38
N SER A 80 9.18 8.79 11.26
CA SER A 80 10.37 7.96 11.00
C SER A 80 10.25 6.51 11.43
N LYS A 81 9.02 6.02 11.60
CA LYS A 81 8.74 4.65 12.04
C LYS A 81 8.86 3.65 10.91
N PRO A 82 9.30 2.40 11.19
CA PRO A 82 9.22 1.34 10.21
C PRO A 82 7.76 1.09 9.81
N PHE A 83 7.53 0.84 8.53
CA PHE A 83 6.18 0.64 8.02
C PHE A 83 6.08 -0.43 6.95
N VAL A 84 4.86 -0.94 6.78
CA VAL A 84 4.49 -1.89 5.71
C VAL A 84 3.42 -1.24 4.85
N LEU A 85 3.56 -1.39 3.54
CA LEU A 85 2.55 -0.97 2.58
C LEU A 85 1.67 -2.17 2.22
N LEU A 86 0.35 -2.03 2.39
CA LEU A 86 -0.65 -3.00 1.95
C LEU A 86 -1.53 -2.37 0.86
N VAL A 87 -1.48 -2.91 -0.35
CA VAL A 87 -2.23 -2.40 -1.51
C VAL A 87 -3.13 -3.49 -2.07
N CYS A 88 -4.37 -3.13 -2.37
CA CYS A 88 -5.31 -3.98 -3.10
C CYS A 88 -5.77 -3.29 -4.39
N CYS A 89 -5.89 -4.04 -5.49
CA CYS A 89 -6.47 -3.56 -6.73
C CYS A 89 -7.08 -4.69 -7.57
N ASP A 90 -8.06 -4.37 -8.41
CA ASP A 90 -8.73 -5.36 -9.27
C ASP A 90 -7.98 -5.66 -10.56
N ASN A 91 -7.13 -4.73 -11.01
CA ASN A 91 -6.32 -4.94 -12.21
C ASN A 91 -5.29 -6.07 -12.03
N LEU A 92 -4.91 -6.68 -13.15
CA LEU A 92 -3.91 -7.75 -13.22
C LEU A 92 -2.48 -7.19 -13.35
N GLU A 93 -2.39 -6.01 -13.94
CA GLU A 93 -1.18 -5.35 -14.37
C GLU A 93 -0.35 -4.83 -13.18
N GLU A 94 0.98 -4.97 -13.28
CA GLU A 94 1.90 -4.36 -12.32
C GLU A 94 1.92 -2.82 -12.40
N GLU A 95 1.45 -2.25 -13.51
CA GLU A 95 1.44 -0.80 -13.70
C GLU A 95 0.46 -0.10 -12.74
N THR A 96 -0.64 -0.76 -12.37
CA THR A 96 -1.67 -0.18 -11.50
C THR A 96 -1.15 0.23 -10.11
N PRO A 97 -0.47 -0.64 -9.34
CA PRO A 97 0.06 -0.28 -8.01
C PRO A 97 1.40 0.47 -8.07
N LYS A 98 2.04 0.58 -9.24
CA LYS A 98 3.42 1.08 -9.37
C LYS A 98 3.62 2.46 -8.77
N ASN A 99 2.70 3.39 -9.05
CA ASN A 99 2.79 4.75 -8.53
C ASN A 99 2.55 4.81 -7.01
N VAL A 100 1.65 3.98 -6.46
CA VAL A 100 1.48 3.85 -5.00
C VAL A 100 2.76 3.35 -4.32
N ILE A 101 3.40 2.33 -4.88
CA ILE A 101 4.68 1.81 -4.36
C ILE A 101 5.77 2.89 -4.46
N SER A 102 5.84 3.59 -5.59
CA SER A 102 6.81 4.68 -5.81
C SER A 102 6.61 5.81 -4.79
N TYR A 103 5.36 6.22 -4.55
CA TYR A 103 5.02 7.22 -3.55
C TYR A 103 5.58 6.85 -2.17
N PHE A 104 5.38 5.62 -1.72
CA PHE A 104 5.87 5.18 -0.40
C PHE A 104 7.39 4.95 -0.34
N LYS A 105 8.03 4.59 -1.46
CA LYS A 105 9.51 4.60 -1.54
C LYS A 105 10.07 6.00 -1.37
N THR A 106 9.43 6.99 -1.98
CA THR A 106 9.80 8.41 -1.81
C THR A 106 9.53 8.86 -0.37
N TYR A 107 8.35 8.54 0.18
CA TYR A 107 8.01 8.82 1.58
C TYR A 107 9.06 8.25 2.54
N SER A 108 9.46 6.99 2.36
CA SER A 108 10.49 6.32 3.17
C SER A 108 11.80 7.12 3.23
N ARG A 109 12.23 7.68 2.11
CA ARG A 109 13.47 8.47 2.00
C ARG A 109 13.37 9.86 2.62
N PHE A 110 12.23 10.53 2.48
CA PHE A 110 12.04 11.86 3.05
C PHE A 110 11.79 11.83 4.55
N MET A 111 11.08 10.81 5.03
CA MET A 111 10.70 10.68 6.44
C MET A 111 11.68 9.87 7.27
N ASP A 112 12.78 9.38 6.67
CA ASP A 112 13.72 8.43 7.29
C ASP A 112 13.02 7.22 7.93
N ALA A 113 11.97 6.74 7.25
CA ALA A 113 11.05 5.72 7.70
C ALA A 113 11.32 4.41 6.96
N PRO A 114 11.83 3.34 7.60
CA PRO A 114 12.15 2.10 6.90
C PRO A 114 10.90 1.41 6.34
N MET A 115 10.83 1.25 5.02
CA MET A 115 9.78 0.46 4.38
C MET A 115 10.14 -1.03 4.45
N LEU A 116 9.52 -1.77 5.38
CA LEU A 116 9.80 -3.18 5.63
C LEU A 116 9.36 -4.09 4.46
N GLY A 117 8.30 -3.70 3.76
CA GLY A 117 7.80 -4.44 2.60
C GLY A 117 6.59 -3.79 1.94
N ALA A 118 6.30 -4.24 0.72
CA ALA A 118 5.10 -3.91 -0.03
C ALA A 118 4.33 -5.19 -0.31
N LEU A 119 3.14 -5.30 0.25
CA LEU A 119 2.19 -6.38 0.04
C LEU A 119 1.14 -5.89 -0.95
N VAL A 120 1.05 -6.54 -2.10
CA VAL A 120 0.23 -6.07 -3.22
C VAL A 120 -0.67 -7.21 -3.67
N ARG A 121 -1.96 -7.10 -3.34
CA ARG A 121 -2.98 -8.02 -3.82
C ARG A 121 -3.67 -7.46 -5.05
N LYS A 122 -3.27 -7.98 -6.20
CA LYS A 122 -3.93 -7.75 -7.49
C LYS A 122 -5.08 -8.72 -7.70
N SER A 123 -5.98 -8.37 -8.60
CA SER A 123 -7.15 -9.17 -8.96
C SER A 123 -8.11 -9.40 -7.80
N GLY A 124 -8.48 -8.32 -7.10
CA GLY A 124 -9.44 -8.32 -5.98
C GLY A 124 -10.71 -9.12 -6.27
N GLU A 125 -11.40 -8.84 -7.38
CA GLU A 125 -12.60 -9.60 -7.78
C GLU A 125 -12.33 -11.11 -7.93
N LEU A 126 -11.23 -11.50 -8.57
CA LEU A 126 -10.87 -12.92 -8.76
C LEU A 126 -10.54 -13.61 -7.42
N SER A 127 -9.96 -12.87 -6.48
CA SER A 127 -9.73 -13.35 -5.12
C SER A 127 -10.99 -13.37 -4.24
N GLY A 128 -12.14 -12.93 -4.80
CA GLY A 128 -13.39 -12.76 -4.06
C GLY A 128 -13.28 -11.74 -2.92
N TYR A 129 -12.31 -10.81 -3.00
CA TYR A 129 -11.94 -9.89 -1.94
C TYR A 129 -11.64 -10.55 -0.59
N GLY A 130 -11.26 -11.83 -0.60
CA GLY A 130 -11.08 -12.65 0.62
C GLY A 130 -12.38 -13.05 1.32
N LYS A 131 -13.55 -12.80 0.70
CA LYS A 131 -14.88 -13.04 1.29
C LYS A 131 -15.67 -14.18 0.62
N LYS A 132 -15.28 -14.60 -0.59
CA LYS A 132 -16.00 -15.64 -1.36
C LYS A 132 -15.27 -16.98 -1.28
N PRO A 133 -15.81 -18.01 -0.61
CA PRO A 133 -15.18 -19.34 -0.55
C PRO A 133 -14.97 -19.99 -1.93
N SER A 134 -15.86 -19.72 -2.89
CA SER A 134 -15.73 -20.21 -4.27
C SER A 134 -14.46 -19.72 -4.99
N ALA A 135 -13.85 -18.60 -4.54
CA ALA A 135 -12.59 -18.13 -5.09
C ALA A 135 -11.45 -19.12 -4.87
N TYR A 136 -11.43 -19.84 -3.73
CA TYR A 136 -10.41 -20.85 -3.44
C TYR A 136 -10.52 -22.08 -4.34
N GLN A 137 -11.73 -22.43 -4.79
CA GLN A 137 -11.94 -23.52 -5.75
C GLN A 137 -11.37 -23.13 -7.13
N ASN A 138 -11.63 -21.90 -7.56
CA ASN A 138 -11.13 -21.38 -8.85
C ASN A 138 -9.63 -21.06 -8.84
N TYR A 139 -9.10 -20.65 -7.69
CA TYR A 139 -7.71 -20.26 -7.51
C TYR A 139 -7.11 -20.87 -6.23
N PRO A 140 -6.74 -22.17 -6.24
CA PRO A 140 -6.20 -22.86 -5.06
C PRO A 140 -4.93 -22.23 -4.46
N VAL A 141 -4.22 -21.42 -5.26
CA VAL A 141 -3.05 -20.67 -4.80
C VAL A 141 -3.38 -19.61 -3.74
N LEU A 142 -4.65 -19.18 -3.62
CA LEU A 142 -5.10 -18.19 -2.65
C LEU A 142 -4.84 -18.62 -1.21
N GLU A 143 -5.00 -19.90 -0.89
CA GLU A 143 -4.74 -20.42 0.45
C GLU A 143 -3.27 -20.16 0.86
N LYS A 144 -2.32 -20.54 0.00
CA LYS A 144 -0.89 -20.30 0.23
C LYS A 144 -0.55 -18.81 0.28
N ILE A 145 -1.26 -17.99 -0.49
CA ILE A 145 -1.09 -16.54 -0.48
C ILE A 145 -1.52 -15.96 0.87
N TYR A 146 -2.71 -16.31 1.37
CA TYR A 146 -3.22 -15.79 2.64
C TYR A 146 -2.46 -16.32 3.85
N GLN A 147 -2.04 -17.60 3.83
CA GLN A 147 -1.07 -18.11 4.80
C GLN A 147 0.23 -17.31 4.81
N ALA A 148 0.70 -16.84 3.64
CA ALA A 148 1.86 -15.96 3.58
C ALA A 148 1.59 -14.57 4.19
N TYR A 149 0.37 -14.03 4.08
CA TYR A 149 0.00 -12.79 4.78
C TYR A 149 0.01 -12.98 6.31
N GLU A 150 -0.49 -14.10 6.81
CA GLU A 150 -0.45 -14.45 8.23
C GLU A 150 0.99 -14.60 8.74
N THR A 151 1.81 -15.35 7.99
CA THR A 151 3.25 -15.52 8.28
C THR A 151 3.97 -14.18 8.33
N ILE A 152 3.66 -13.25 7.40
CA ILE A 152 4.24 -11.90 7.41
C ILE A 152 3.80 -11.13 8.67
N GLY A 153 2.56 -11.29 9.11
CA GLY A 153 2.08 -10.74 10.38
C GLY A 153 2.92 -11.20 11.57
N GLU A 154 3.23 -12.51 11.63
CA GLU A 154 4.11 -13.08 12.64
C GLU A 154 5.55 -12.55 12.54
N GLU A 155 6.13 -12.52 11.34
CA GLU A 155 7.48 -12.01 11.08
C GLU A 155 7.62 -10.55 11.55
N ILE A 156 6.64 -9.70 11.23
CA ILE A 156 6.60 -8.29 11.64
C ILE A 156 6.48 -8.16 13.16
N ALA A 157 5.60 -8.93 13.79
CA ALA A 157 5.36 -8.86 15.23
C ALA A 157 6.58 -9.31 16.05
N LEU A 158 7.27 -10.36 15.60
CA LEU A 158 8.40 -10.94 16.33
C LEU A 158 9.73 -10.27 16.03
N THR A 159 9.97 -9.90 14.76
CA THR A 159 11.32 -9.51 14.30
C THR A 159 11.39 -8.14 13.64
N LYS A 160 10.25 -7.47 13.45
CA LYS A 160 10.14 -6.22 12.69
C LYS A 160 10.77 -6.32 11.28
N SER A 161 10.70 -7.50 10.67
CA SER A 161 11.28 -7.78 9.36
C SER A 161 10.31 -8.60 8.51
N ILE A 162 10.53 -8.64 7.19
CA ILE A 162 9.74 -9.44 6.26
C ILE A 162 10.70 -10.23 5.37
N SER A 163 10.49 -11.54 5.29
CA SER A 163 11.31 -12.40 4.43
C SER A 163 10.96 -12.16 2.96
N LYS A 164 11.99 -12.08 2.11
CA LYS A 164 11.81 -11.94 0.65
C LYS A 164 10.99 -13.09 0.06
N ARG A 165 11.12 -14.29 0.62
CA ARG A 165 10.39 -15.49 0.18
C ARG A 165 8.91 -15.35 0.50
N THR A 166 8.57 -14.97 1.73
CA THR A 166 7.19 -14.82 2.19
C THR A 166 6.50 -13.68 1.45
N GLN A 167 7.16 -12.53 1.30
CA GLN A 167 6.63 -11.41 0.51
C GLN A 167 6.38 -11.78 -0.97
N LYS A 168 7.31 -12.51 -1.60
CA LYS A 168 7.14 -12.98 -2.98
C LYS A 168 5.95 -13.93 -3.12
N LEU A 169 5.70 -14.77 -2.12
CA LEU A 169 4.53 -15.65 -2.09
C LEU A 169 3.23 -14.86 -1.92
N ALA A 170 3.19 -13.91 -0.98
CA ALA A 170 2.02 -13.05 -0.75
C ALA A 170 1.63 -12.21 -1.98
N ASN A 171 2.64 -11.76 -2.76
CA ASN A 171 2.45 -10.96 -3.97
C ASN A 171 2.27 -11.79 -5.25
N LYS A 172 2.19 -13.13 -5.14
CA LYS A 172 2.09 -13.99 -6.32
C LYS A 172 0.82 -13.65 -7.12
N PRO A 173 0.91 -13.49 -8.47
CA PRO A 173 -0.26 -13.26 -9.30
C PRO A 173 -1.17 -14.50 -9.33
N LEU A 174 -2.49 -14.30 -9.42
CA LEU A 174 -3.45 -15.41 -9.52
C LEU A 174 -3.41 -16.06 -10.90
N ILE A 175 -3.28 -15.23 -11.94
CA ILE A 175 -3.15 -15.69 -13.32
C ILE A 175 -1.66 -15.77 -13.66
N THR A 176 -1.13 -16.98 -13.77
CA THR A 176 0.24 -17.26 -14.20
C THR A 176 0.26 -17.79 -15.61
N VAL A 177 0.10 -16.90 -16.60
CA VAL A 177 0.27 -17.27 -18.02
C VAL A 177 1.73 -16.96 -18.42
N PRO A 178 2.51 -17.95 -18.87
CA PRO A 178 3.86 -17.71 -19.38
C PRO A 178 3.82 -16.71 -20.53
N PHE A 179 4.76 -15.76 -20.57
CA PHE A 179 4.86 -14.74 -21.62
C PHE A 179 3.57 -13.91 -21.81
N PHE A 180 2.68 -13.83 -20.81
CA PHE A 180 1.40 -13.13 -20.93
C PHE A 180 1.52 -11.70 -21.44
N ASN A 181 2.56 -10.97 -20.99
CA ASN A 181 2.82 -9.61 -21.43
C ASN A 181 3.21 -9.52 -22.92
N LEU A 182 3.86 -10.55 -23.46
CA LEU A 182 4.21 -10.64 -24.87
C LEU A 182 2.99 -11.07 -25.70
N LEU A 183 2.26 -12.08 -25.24
CA LEU A 183 1.05 -12.58 -25.88
C LEU A 183 -0.01 -11.48 -26.02
N LYS A 184 -0.19 -10.62 -25.00
CA LYS A 184 -1.10 -9.46 -25.06
C LYS A 184 -0.76 -8.44 -26.16
N ARG A 185 0.45 -8.45 -26.71
CA ARG A 185 0.85 -7.59 -27.84
C ARG A 185 0.37 -8.14 -29.18
N ILE A 186 0.10 -9.45 -29.28
CA ILE A 186 -0.42 -10.09 -30.48
C ILE A 186 -1.92 -9.77 -30.63
N PRO A 187 -2.37 -9.12 -31.73
CA PRO A 187 -3.75 -8.67 -31.87
C PRO A 187 -4.79 -9.79 -31.75
N GLN A 188 -4.54 -10.94 -32.37
CA GLN A 188 -5.43 -12.10 -32.35
C GLN A 188 -5.59 -12.69 -30.94
N PHE A 189 -4.48 -12.82 -30.20
CA PHE A 189 -4.51 -13.27 -28.81
C PHE A 189 -5.27 -12.28 -27.94
N ARG A 190 -5.07 -10.98 -28.15
CA ARG A 190 -5.79 -9.93 -27.43
C ARG A 190 -7.30 -10.02 -27.65
N GLN A 191 -7.75 -10.21 -28.90
CA GLN A 191 -9.18 -10.37 -29.19
C GLN A 191 -9.77 -11.59 -28.49
N LYS A 192 -9.15 -12.77 -28.65
CA LYS A 192 -9.60 -14.00 -27.97
C LYS A 192 -9.62 -13.86 -26.45
N PHE A 193 -8.61 -13.21 -25.88
CA PHE A 193 -8.55 -12.97 -24.44
C PHE A 193 -9.70 -12.05 -23.98
N LEU A 194 -10.00 -11.00 -24.74
CA LEU A 194 -11.10 -10.09 -24.44
C LEU A 194 -12.47 -10.78 -24.54
N GLU A 195 -12.68 -11.63 -25.54
CA GLU A 195 -13.89 -12.45 -25.68
C GLU A 195 -14.06 -13.35 -24.45
N LYS A 196 -13.01 -14.10 -24.09
CA LYS A 196 -13.03 -14.97 -22.91
C LYS A 196 -13.26 -14.22 -21.60
N ALA A 197 -12.64 -13.04 -21.45
CA ALA A 197 -12.83 -12.20 -20.27
C ALA A 197 -14.28 -11.73 -20.15
N ARG A 198 -14.93 -11.35 -21.27
CA ARG A 198 -16.35 -10.96 -21.28
C ARG A 198 -17.27 -12.13 -20.94
N GLU A 199 -17.00 -13.34 -21.45
CA GLU A 199 -17.76 -14.55 -21.08
C GLU A 199 -17.69 -14.83 -19.57
N VAL A 200 -16.49 -14.71 -18.98
CA VAL A 200 -16.29 -14.91 -17.54
C VAL A 200 -17.00 -13.81 -16.73
N GLN A 201 -16.94 -12.56 -17.19
CA GLN A 201 -17.61 -11.44 -16.52
C GLN A 201 -19.14 -11.62 -16.54
N GLN A 202 -19.73 -12.07 -17.64
CA GLN A 202 -21.17 -12.35 -17.75
C GLN A 202 -21.62 -13.48 -16.81
N LYS A 203 -20.80 -14.51 -16.61
CA LYS A 203 -21.09 -15.62 -15.67
C LYS A 203 -20.94 -15.24 -14.21
N THR A 204 -20.21 -14.17 -13.89
CA THR A 204 -19.95 -13.74 -12.49
C THR A 204 -20.96 -12.68 -12.02
N SER A 205 -21.69 -12.04 -12.96
CA SER A 205 -22.75 -11.05 -12.68
C SER A 205 -24.16 -11.65 -12.59
N GLN A 206 -24.30 -12.98 -12.72
CA GLN A 206 -25.52 -13.75 -12.45
C GLN A 206 -25.38 -14.47 -11.11
#